data_AF-A0A1C7MRP5-F1
#
_entry.id   AF-A0A1C7MRP5-F1
#
_cell.length_a   1.000
_cell.length_b   1.000
_cell.length_c   1.000
_cell.angle_alpha   90.00
_cell.angle_beta   90.00
_cell.angle_gamma   90.00
#
_symmetry.space_group_name_H-M   'P 1'
#
loop_
_entity.id
_entity.type
_entity.pdbx_description
1 polymer ?
#
loop_
_entity_poly.entity_id
_entity_poly.type
_entity_poly.pdbx_seq_one_letter_code
_entity_poly.pdbx_strand_id
1 'polypeptide(L)'
;MEYSAGQHARVSPPISPQYIGRKTLPIKRSDAEPLTREDLQYDLLYYIFADRTTAFVDHLAPGKPLVNFCDLYVNALYNSSKCSKVLKDKMVETPAFAIEFAKISLLTNVGRINTTMAFFPEMKTALRTYHPVPSLQKTDGNLQDAPRIKNCLKASRLPFEFKVPPPSSPAEILEKVRSGQIPPTSVVNLIFVLSNSNHTLTIAQKHFDPPVDFTDLFLPINISSASRANVFLWLMFHYLQGPDKPNPWDDDYSRANPGKVPRMRTLTREEQQQENVDPPDEVEWGKRMSATRSKFLKELVDEMEMEKRRKKNPAPLPPPTASTSSLPLSAQDLAAFRRARPHRNPASTSDGSRGSSHSHDLQASTNPMPDLALRPQPFVTFQPDEDPNQDRSMLQHAWHVVTTTDPLDDSDQEANEHVRTDYNRRMRVLARLRGKEPTPEPEQATIMLYPPPPPPPSGGGEDGSTGRLQQVRSWQ
;
A
#
# COMPACT_ATOMS: atom_id res chain seq x y z
N MET A 1 -17.43 16.46 -69.56
CA MET A 1 -17.44 17.77 -68.87
C MET A 1 -17.93 17.49 -67.46
N GLU A 2 -17.04 17.12 -66.53
CA GLU A 2 -16.15 18.02 -65.76
C GLU A 2 -16.96 18.88 -64.76
N TYR A 3 -16.61 19.07 -63.47
CA TYR A 3 -15.51 18.60 -62.63
C TYR A 3 -15.91 18.71 -61.13
N SER A 4 -15.47 17.73 -60.35
CA SER A 4 -15.07 17.68 -58.92
C SER A 4 -15.02 18.94 -58.03
N ALA A 5 -15.49 18.79 -56.77
CA ALA A 5 -14.73 19.03 -55.52
C ALA A 5 -15.60 18.48 -54.35
N GLY A 6 -15.18 17.58 -53.45
CA GLY A 6 -13.86 17.37 -52.87
C GLY A 6 -13.86 17.76 -51.38
N GLN A 7 -14.78 17.20 -50.56
CA GLN A 7 -14.76 17.41 -49.11
C GLN A 7 -13.74 16.46 -48.48
N HIS A 8 -12.55 16.99 -48.20
CA HIS A 8 -11.53 16.34 -47.40
C HIS A 8 -12.06 16.06 -45.99
N ALA A 9 -12.40 14.79 -45.72
CA ALA A 9 -12.48 14.29 -44.36
C ALA A 9 -11.10 14.45 -43.71
N ARG A 10 -11.02 15.29 -42.68
CA ARG A 10 -9.82 15.40 -41.84
C ARG A 10 -9.62 14.05 -41.16
N VAL A 11 -8.70 13.26 -41.68
CA VAL A 11 -8.13 12.08 -41.02
C VAL A 11 -7.43 12.60 -39.76
N SER A 12 -7.97 12.28 -38.60
CA SER A 12 -7.29 12.47 -37.32
C SER A 12 -5.92 11.81 -37.40
N PRO A 13 -4.82 12.47 -36.98
CA PRO A 13 -3.51 11.85 -36.99
C PRO A 13 -3.54 10.58 -36.11
N PRO A 14 -2.74 9.56 -36.44
CA PRO A 14 -2.63 8.37 -35.59
C PRO A 14 -2.20 8.83 -34.20
N ILE A 15 -2.95 8.42 -33.19
CA ILE A 15 -2.63 8.63 -31.78
C ILE A 15 -1.23 8.04 -31.57
N SER A 16 -0.23 8.89 -31.41
CA SER A 16 1.12 8.49 -31.03
C SER A 16 1.04 7.72 -29.69
N PRO A 17 1.81 6.63 -29.49
CA PRO A 17 1.83 5.89 -28.23
C PRO A 17 2.64 6.68 -27.19
N GLN A 18 2.17 7.88 -26.86
CA GLN A 18 2.71 8.72 -25.82
C GLN A 18 1.69 8.73 -24.68
N TYR A 19 2.17 8.29 -23.51
CA TYR A 19 1.45 8.16 -22.24
C TYR A 19 0.48 6.97 -22.13
N ILE A 20 1.05 5.76 -22.06
CA ILE A 20 0.56 4.80 -21.05
C ILE A 20 0.85 5.47 -19.69
N GLY A 21 -0.09 6.27 -19.21
CA GLY A 21 0.07 7.08 -18.01
C GLY A 21 0.51 6.24 -16.82
N ARG A 22 1.21 6.85 -15.85
CA ARG A 22 1.47 6.23 -14.54
C ARG A 22 0.12 5.89 -13.89
N LYS A 23 -0.39 4.70 -14.16
CA LYS A 23 -1.61 4.17 -13.53
C LYS A 23 -1.34 4.09 -12.04
N THR A 24 -2.19 4.72 -11.23
CA THR A 24 -2.07 4.62 -9.78
C THR A 24 -2.57 3.25 -9.36
N LEU A 25 -1.65 2.30 -9.29
CA LEU A 25 -1.96 0.92 -8.92
C LEU A 25 -2.31 0.79 -7.43
N PRO A 26 -1.65 1.45 -6.46
CA PRO A 26 -2.07 1.33 -5.06
C PRO A 26 -3.41 2.00 -4.79
N ILE A 27 -4.29 1.34 -4.02
CA ILE A 27 -5.51 1.93 -3.46
C ILE A 27 -5.11 3.07 -2.51
N LYS A 28 -5.81 4.20 -2.58
CA LYS A 28 -5.61 5.36 -1.72
C LYS A 28 -6.94 5.72 -1.06
N ARG A 29 -6.96 5.64 0.27
CA ARG A 29 -8.10 5.94 1.15
C ARG A 29 -7.58 6.63 2.41
N SER A 30 -8.41 7.41 3.07
CA SER A 30 -8.08 8.06 4.35
C SER A 30 -8.10 7.06 5.51
N ASP A 31 -7.48 7.37 6.65
CA ASP A 31 -7.54 6.49 7.83
C ASP A 31 -9.00 6.21 8.21
N ALA A 32 -9.26 4.98 8.63
CA ALA A 32 -10.58 4.45 8.98
C ALA A 32 -11.59 4.34 7.82
N GLU A 33 -11.28 4.76 6.59
CA GLU A 33 -12.17 4.52 5.45
C GLU A 33 -12.17 3.03 5.07
N PRO A 34 -13.35 2.41 4.90
CA PRO A 34 -13.47 1.02 4.49
C PRO A 34 -12.98 0.82 3.05
N LEU A 35 -12.33 -0.32 2.78
CA LEU A 35 -12.07 -0.77 1.41
C LEU A 35 -13.32 -1.46 0.87
N THR A 36 -13.97 -0.84 -0.11
CA THR A 36 -15.18 -1.37 -0.73
C THR A 36 -14.88 -2.53 -1.67
N ARG A 37 -15.93 -3.26 -2.07
CA ARG A 37 -15.81 -4.25 -3.14
C ARG A 37 -15.29 -3.64 -4.44
N GLU A 38 -15.68 -2.41 -4.76
CA GLU A 38 -15.14 -1.68 -5.92
C GLU A 38 -13.63 -1.44 -5.78
N ASP A 39 -13.14 -0.97 -4.62
CA ASP A 39 -11.71 -0.73 -4.41
C ASP A 39 -10.87 -2.00 -4.64
N LEU A 40 -11.38 -3.12 -4.13
CA LEU A 40 -10.76 -4.44 -4.16
C LEU A 40 -10.93 -5.17 -5.50
N GLN A 41 -11.89 -4.75 -6.32
CA GLN A 41 -12.39 -5.52 -7.46
C GLN A 41 -12.82 -6.92 -6.99
N TYR A 42 -13.72 -6.96 -6.00
CA TYR A 42 -14.13 -8.20 -5.33
C TYR A 42 -14.63 -9.28 -6.29
N ASP A 43 -15.41 -8.93 -7.32
CA ASP A 43 -15.99 -9.91 -8.23
C ASP A 43 -14.91 -10.59 -9.08
N LEU A 44 -13.87 -9.86 -9.49
CA LEU A 44 -12.68 -10.44 -10.13
C LEU A 44 -12.05 -11.49 -9.20
N LEU A 45 -11.80 -11.11 -7.94
CA LEU A 45 -11.24 -12.02 -6.95
C LEU A 45 -12.15 -13.21 -6.68
N TYR A 46 -13.47 -13.02 -6.71
CA TYR A 46 -14.44 -14.10 -6.60
C TYR A 46 -14.27 -15.09 -7.76
N TYR A 47 -14.29 -14.64 -9.01
CA TYR A 47 -14.14 -15.54 -10.17
C TYR A 47 -12.79 -16.25 -10.20
N ILE A 48 -11.69 -15.59 -9.82
CA ILE A 48 -10.35 -16.22 -9.75
C ILE A 48 -10.33 -17.37 -8.72
N PHE A 49 -10.88 -17.15 -7.53
CA PHE A 49 -10.81 -18.12 -6.44
C PHE A 49 -11.97 -19.14 -6.43
N ALA A 50 -13.07 -18.85 -7.11
CA ALA A 50 -14.20 -19.77 -7.26
C ALA A 50 -13.99 -20.78 -8.39
N ASP A 51 -13.09 -20.50 -9.34
CA ASP A 51 -12.74 -21.42 -10.42
C ASP A 51 -12.21 -22.76 -9.87
N ARG A 52 -12.84 -23.85 -10.28
CA ARG A 52 -12.55 -25.22 -9.81
C ARG A 52 -11.68 -26.03 -10.77
N THR A 53 -11.21 -25.43 -11.86
CA THR A 53 -10.44 -26.10 -12.90
C THR A 53 -9.09 -26.57 -12.34
N THR A 54 -8.90 -27.88 -12.25
CA THR A 54 -7.67 -28.49 -11.73
C THR A 54 -6.63 -28.62 -12.84
N ALA A 55 -5.79 -27.60 -12.99
CA ALA A 55 -4.85 -27.50 -14.10
C ALA A 55 -3.40 -27.22 -13.68
N PHE A 56 -3.15 -26.94 -12.40
CA PHE A 56 -1.84 -26.52 -11.93
C PHE A 56 -1.11 -27.63 -11.19
N VAL A 57 0.13 -27.90 -11.59
CA VAL A 57 1.05 -28.75 -10.83
C VAL A 57 1.49 -28.01 -9.56
N ASP A 58 1.26 -28.62 -8.40
CA ASP A 58 1.68 -28.11 -7.09
C ASP A 58 2.54 -29.15 -6.36
N HIS A 59 3.85 -28.90 -6.27
CA HIS A 59 4.77 -29.77 -5.54
C HIS A 59 4.62 -29.71 -4.01
N LEU A 60 3.85 -28.74 -3.51
CA LEU A 60 3.57 -28.59 -2.08
C LEU A 60 2.28 -29.31 -1.67
N ALA A 61 1.47 -29.75 -2.63
CA ALA A 61 0.24 -30.49 -2.37
C ALA A 61 0.55 -31.98 -2.12
N PRO A 62 0.17 -32.55 -0.96
CA PRO A 62 0.42 -33.97 -0.69
C PRO A 62 -0.49 -34.85 -1.55
N GLY A 63 0.12 -35.70 -2.38
CA GLY A 63 -0.59 -36.77 -3.11
C GLY A 63 -1.53 -36.33 -4.23
N LYS A 64 -1.55 -35.03 -4.60
CA LYS A 64 -2.35 -34.51 -5.73
C LYS A 64 -1.44 -34.03 -6.86
N PRO A 65 -1.58 -34.55 -8.09
CA PRO A 65 -0.75 -34.11 -9.21
C PRO A 65 -1.18 -32.75 -9.76
N LEU A 66 -2.47 -32.41 -9.66
CA LEU A 66 -3.05 -31.16 -10.17
C LEU A 66 -4.04 -30.57 -9.17
N VAL A 67 -4.01 -29.26 -9.04
CA VAL A 67 -4.89 -28.46 -8.17
C VAL A 67 -5.50 -27.28 -8.95
N ASN A 68 -6.56 -26.68 -8.41
CA ASN A 68 -7.11 -25.41 -8.93
C ASN A 68 -6.25 -24.22 -8.44
N PHE A 69 -6.50 -23.03 -8.98
CA PHE A 69 -5.73 -21.83 -8.62
C PHE A 69 -5.84 -21.47 -7.14
N CYS A 70 -7.05 -21.56 -6.57
CA CYS A 70 -7.30 -21.26 -5.17
C CYS A 70 -6.41 -22.11 -4.26
N ASP A 71 -6.42 -23.42 -4.45
CA ASP A 71 -5.61 -24.37 -3.69
C ASP A 71 -4.11 -24.12 -3.90
N LEU A 72 -3.67 -23.89 -5.15
CA LEU A 72 -2.27 -23.57 -5.47
C LEU A 72 -1.78 -22.34 -4.69
N TYR A 73 -2.57 -21.27 -4.69
CA TYR A 73 -2.19 -20.01 -4.06
C TYR A 73 -2.26 -20.09 -2.52
N VAL A 74 -3.30 -20.73 -1.97
CA VAL A 74 -3.44 -20.98 -0.53
C VAL A 74 -2.30 -21.87 -0.01
N ASN A 75 -1.95 -22.94 -0.74
CA ASN A 75 -0.84 -23.83 -0.38
C ASN A 75 0.51 -23.10 -0.40
N ALA A 76 0.75 -22.22 -1.37
CA ALA A 76 1.95 -21.40 -1.43
C ALA A 76 2.09 -20.51 -0.18
N LEU A 77 1.00 -19.86 0.24
CA LEU A 77 0.96 -19.03 1.45
C LEU A 77 1.13 -19.87 2.73
N TYR A 78 0.41 -20.99 2.83
CA TYR A 78 0.47 -21.90 3.98
C TYR A 78 1.89 -22.45 4.21
N ASN A 79 2.61 -22.77 3.13
CA ASN A 79 3.97 -23.31 3.19
C ASN A 79 5.06 -22.23 3.30
N SER A 80 4.70 -20.94 3.30
CA SER A 80 5.65 -19.87 3.56
C SER A 80 6.30 -20.01 4.94
N SER A 81 7.61 -19.80 5.01
CA SER A 81 8.36 -19.78 6.28
C SER A 81 8.05 -18.54 7.14
N LYS A 82 7.36 -17.55 6.58
CA LYS A 82 6.89 -16.34 7.29
C LYS A 82 5.38 -16.36 7.55
N CYS A 83 4.68 -17.43 7.18
CA CYS A 83 3.32 -17.68 7.63
C CYS A 83 3.36 -18.18 9.09
N SER A 84 2.80 -17.42 10.03
CA SER A 84 2.86 -17.73 11.45
C SER A 84 2.04 -18.98 11.79
N LYS A 85 2.42 -19.71 12.85
CA LYS A 85 1.66 -20.89 13.31
C LYS A 85 0.19 -20.57 13.53
N VAL A 86 -0.11 -19.48 14.23
CA VAL A 86 -1.50 -19.02 14.48
C VAL A 86 -2.26 -18.79 13.17
N LEU A 87 -1.62 -18.22 12.15
CA LEU A 87 -2.26 -18.01 10.85
C LEU A 87 -2.53 -19.36 10.15
N LYS A 88 -1.58 -20.29 10.19
CA LYS A 88 -1.75 -21.64 9.63
C LYS A 88 -2.86 -22.41 10.31
N ASP A 89 -2.87 -22.41 11.64
CA ASP A 89 -3.89 -23.08 12.44
C ASP A 89 -5.28 -22.54 12.07
N LYS A 90 -5.42 -21.22 11.92
CA LYS A 90 -6.66 -20.58 11.50
C LYS A 90 -7.08 -20.90 10.07
N MET A 91 -6.14 -20.96 9.12
CA MET A 91 -6.43 -21.36 7.74
C MET A 91 -6.96 -22.79 7.66
N VAL A 92 -6.49 -23.68 8.54
CA VAL A 92 -6.95 -25.08 8.65
C VAL A 92 -8.32 -25.15 9.33
N GLU A 93 -8.49 -24.42 10.43
CA GLU A 93 -9.74 -24.39 11.22
C GLU A 93 -10.89 -23.77 10.42
N THR A 94 -10.62 -22.68 9.69
CA THR A 94 -11.62 -21.95 8.91
C THR A 94 -11.15 -21.79 7.45
N PRO A 95 -11.50 -22.73 6.55
CA PRO A 95 -11.11 -22.65 5.14
C PRO A 95 -11.58 -21.37 4.43
N ALA A 96 -12.73 -20.82 4.82
CA ALA A 96 -13.21 -19.54 4.29
C ALA A 96 -12.22 -18.38 4.60
N PHE A 97 -11.63 -18.36 5.79
CA PHE A 97 -10.61 -17.39 6.16
C PHE A 97 -9.36 -17.54 5.29
N ALA A 98 -8.95 -18.77 4.94
CA ALA A 98 -7.81 -19.00 4.05
C ALA A 98 -8.02 -18.36 2.67
N ILE A 99 -9.25 -18.43 2.13
CA ILE A 99 -9.61 -17.79 0.87
C ILE A 99 -9.63 -16.26 1.00
N GLU A 100 -10.21 -15.72 2.07
CA GLU A 100 -10.20 -14.28 2.35
C GLU A 100 -8.77 -13.73 2.47
N PHE A 101 -7.91 -14.44 3.22
CA PHE A 101 -6.50 -14.13 3.36
C PHE A 101 -5.75 -14.24 2.02
N ALA A 102 -6.09 -15.21 1.19
CA ALA A 102 -5.50 -15.36 -0.14
C ALA A 102 -5.88 -14.22 -1.09
N LYS A 103 -7.13 -13.77 -1.06
CA LYS A 103 -7.62 -12.62 -1.85
C LYS A 103 -6.87 -11.33 -1.50
N ILE A 104 -6.74 -11.02 -0.21
CA ILE A 104 -5.99 -9.82 0.22
C ILE A 104 -4.47 -9.94 -0.02
N SER A 105 -3.94 -11.17 0.06
CA SER A 105 -2.55 -11.47 -0.30
C SER A 105 -2.30 -11.27 -1.79
N LEU A 106 -3.24 -11.66 -2.66
CA LEU A 106 -3.15 -11.43 -4.10
C LEU A 106 -3.08 -9.95 -4.42
N LEU A 107 -3.96 -9.13 -3.83
CA LEU A 107 -3.95 -7.67 -3.98
C LEU A 107 -2.64 -7.03 -3.48
N THR A 108 -2.07 -7.56 -2.40
CA THR A 108 -0.76 -7.13 -1.90
C THR A 108 0.37 -7.53 -2.86
N ASN A 109 0.28 -8.73 -3.48
CA ASN A 109 1.27 -9.26 -4.40
C ASN A 109 1.34 -8.45 -5.71
N VAL A 110 0.18 -8.08 -6.25
CA VAL A 110 0.09 -7.24 -7.46
C VAL A 110 0.38 -5.76 -7.18
N GLY A 111 0.41 -5.34 -5.90
CA GLY A 111 0.70 -3.96 -5.51
C GLY A 111 -0.51 -3.03 -5.42
N ARG A 112 -1.73 -3.55 -5.41
CA ARG A 112 -2.96 -2.78 -5.13
C ARG A 112 -3.04 -2.37 -3.65
N ILE A 113 -2.62 -3.24 -2.74
CA ILE A 113 -2.55 -2.93 -1.30
C ILE A 113 -1.14 -2.48 -0.94
N ASN A 114 -1.04 -1.26 -0.41
CA ASN A 114 0.24 -0.72 0.08
C ASN A 114 0.56 -1.29 1.47
N THR A 115 1.85 -1.49 1.74
CA THR A 115 2.40 -1.88 3.04
C THR A 115 2.10 -0.91 4.19
N THR A 116 1.64 0.31 3.93
CA THR A 116 1.21 1.24 4.98
C THR A 116 -0.17 0.91 5.55
N MET A 117 -0.95 0.07 4.87
CA MET A 117 -2.29 -0.32 5.30
C MET A 117 -2.26 -1.38 6.40
N ALA A 118 -3.16 -1.24 7.38
CA ALA A 118 -3.42 -2.19 8.44
C ALA A 118 -4.92 -2.53 8.49
N PHE A 119 -5.24 -3.76 8.92
CA PHE A 119 -6.62 -4.29 8.91
C PHE A 119 -7.11 -4.66 10.30
N PHE A 120 -6.53 -4.06 11.33
CA PHE A 120 -6.97 -4.17 12.72
C PHE A 120 -6.91 -2.80 13.42
N PRO A 121 -7.95 -2.44 14.21
CA PRO A 121 -8.14 -1.07 14.68
C PRO A 121 -7.17 -0.64 15.79
N GLU A 122 -6.52 -1.58 16.48
CA GLU A 122 -5.68 -1.32 17.66
C GLU A 122 -4.26 -0.80 17.33
N MET A 123 -4.00 -0.41 16.08
CA MET A 123 -2.70 0.11 15.66
C MET A 123 -2.42 1.49 16.29
N LYS A 124 -1.42 1.55 17.18
CA LYS A 124 -0.97 2.79 17.84
C LYS A 124 0.02 3.62 17.01
N THR A 125 0.45 3.14 15.84
CA THR A 125 1.51 3.77 15.05
C THR A 125 0.95 4.79 14.05
N ALA A 126 1.46 6.03 14.09
CA ALA A 126 1.03 7.11 13.20
C ALA A 126 1.46 6.94 11.72
N LEU A 127 2.34 5.97 11.42
CA LEU A 127 2.83 5.69 10.07
C LEU A 127 1.96 4.69 9.29
N ARG A 128 0.89 4.18 9.91
CA ARG A 128 0.00 3.19 9.31
C ARG A 128 -1.43 3.70 9.32
N THR A 129 -2.14 3.41 8.24
CA THR A 129 -3.57 3.71 8.11
C THR A 129 -4.38 2.44 8.29
N TYR A 130 -5.37 2.48 9.18
CA TYR A 130 -6.31 1.41 9.38
C TYR A 130 -7.42 1.49 8.33
N HIS A 131 -7.72 0.36 7.69
CA HIS A 131 -8.84 0.25 6.77
C HIS A 131 -9.62 -1.03 7.07
N PRO A 132 -10.91 -0.96 7.46
CA PRO A 132 -11.75 -2.15 7.50
C PRO A 132 -11.95 -2.70 6.09
N VAL A 133 -12.04 -4.02 5.95
CA VAL A 133 -12.23 -4.72 4.66
C VAL A 133 -13.46 -5.62 4.75
N PRO A 134 -14.69 -5.06 4.71
CA PRO A 134 -15.92 -5.78 5.05
C PRO A 134 -16.13 -7.08 4.26
N SER A 135 -15.82 -7.04 2.97
CA SER A 135 -16.00 -8.18 2.06
C SER A 135 -15.04 -9.36 2.31
N LEU A 136 -13.94 -9.14 3.05
CA LEU A 136 -12.88 -10.12 3.33
C LEU A 136 -12.62 -10.32 4.84
N GLN A 137 -13.46 -9.76 5.71
CA GLN A 137 -13.36 -9.91 7.17
C GLN A 137 -14.67 -10.47 7.75
N LYS A 138 -15.29 -11.43 7.04
CA LYS A 138 -16.56 -12.04 7.49
C LYS A 138 -16.33 -13.14 8.51
N THR A 139 -15.16 -13.78 8.47
CA THR A 139 -14.78 -14.82 9.42
C THR A 139 -14.18 -14.23 10.69
N ASP A 140 -14.37 -14.93 11.81
CA ASP A 140 -13.86 -14.46 13.10
C ASP A 140 -12.33 -14.41 13.08
N GLY A 141 -11.77 -13.26 13.47
CA GLY A 141 -10.35 -13.01 13.68
C GLY A 141 -9.68 -12.08 12.66
N ASN A 142 -8.77 -11.26 13.17
CA ASN A 142 -8.17 -10.15 12.43
C ASN A 142 -7.28 -10.60 11.26
N LEU A 143 -7.40 -9.90 10.12
CA LEU A 143 -6.44 -10.00 9.03
C LEU A 143 -5.07 -9.46 9.48
N GLN A 144 -3.99 -10.07 9.00
CA GLN A 144 -2.63 -9.56 9.24
C GLN A 144 -2.41 -8.24 8.50
N ASP A 145 -1.56 -7.36 9.04
CA ASP A 145 -1.16 -6.15 8.32
C ASP A 145 -0.45 -6.43 6.98
N ALA A 146 -0.48 -5.44 6.08
CA ALA A 146 0.14 -5.56 4.75
C ALA A 146 1.65 -5.88 4.79
N PRO A 147 2.46 -5.37 5.74
CA PRO A 147 3.86 -5.76 5.88
C PRO A 147 4.08 -7.25 6.18
N ARG A 148 3.27 -7.85 7.07
CA ARG A 148 3.35 -9.28 7.37
C ARG A 148 2.92 -10.12 6.17
N ILE A 149 1.86 -9.71 5.47
CA ILE A 149 1.43 -10.33 4.21
C ILE A 149 2.57 -10.29 3.18
N LYS A 150 3.19 -9.13 2.96
CA LYS A 150 4.32 -8.97 2.03
C LYS A 150 5.51 -9.87 2.40
N ASN A 151 5.82 -10.00 3.69
CA ASN A 151 6.88 -10.88 4.16
C ASN A 151 6.52 -12.37 3.96
N CYS A 152 5.24 -12.73 4.15
CA CYS A 152 4.71 -14.06 3.83
C CYS A 152 4.88 -14.37 2.33
N LEU A 153 4.47 -13.45 1.45
CA LEU A 153 4.60 -13.58 0.00
C LEU A 153 6.07 -13.76 -0.43
N LYS A 154 6.99 -12.93 0.05
CA LYS A 154 8.43 -13.02 -0.26
C LYS A 154 9.06 -14.37 0.10
N ALA A 155 8.51 -15.04 1.11
CA ALA A 155 8.96 -16.34 1.61
C ALA A 155 8.13 -17.53 1.09
N SER A 156 7.12 -17.29 0.24
CA SER A 156 6.30 -18.31 -0.41
C SER A 156 7.02 -18.84 -1.65
N ARG A 157 8.08 -19.64 -1.43
CA ARG A 157 8.99 -20.14 -2.47
C ARG A 157 8.87 -21.65 -2.63
N LEU A 158 9.13 -22.15 -3.83
CA LEU A 158 9.26 -23.58 -4.07
C LEU A 158 10.59 -24.11 -3.48
N PRO A 159 10.68 -25.42 -3.14
CA PRO A 159 11.86 -25.98 -2.47
C PRO A 159 13.20 -25.70 -3.17
N PHE A 160 13.21 -25.71 -4.52
CA PHE A 160 14.42 -25.43 -5.30
C PHE A 160 14.81 -23.94 -5.32
N GLU A 161 13.88 -23.02 -5.05
CA GLU A 161 14.12 -21.56 -5.05
C GLU A 161 14.73 -21.05 -3.72
N PHE A 162 14.93 -21.94 -2.75
CA PHE A 162 15.67 -21.60 -1.52
C PHE A 162 17.18 -21.55 -1.76
N LYS A 163 17.68 -22.34 -2.72
CA LYS A 163 19.12 -22.43 -3.04
C LYS A 163 19.54 -21.50 -4.18
N VAL A 164 18.64 -21.25 -5.12
CA VAL A 164 18.87 -20.44 -6.31
C VAL A 164 17.84 -19.31 -6.33
N PRO A 165 18.22 -18.07 -6.68
CA PRO A 165 17.24 -17.00 -6.80
C PRO A 165 16.10 -17.39 -7.76
N PRO A 166 14.84 -17.03 -7.44
CA PRO A 166 13.72 -17.27 -8.34
C PRO A 166 13.90 -16.45 -9.63
N PRO A 167 13.37 -16.92 -10.77
CA PRO A 167 13.47 -16.19 -12.03
C PRO A 167 12.78 -14.83 -11.91
N SER A 168 13.37 -13.81 -12.52
CA SER A 168 13.00 -12.40 -12.35
C SER A 168 12.33 -11.77 -13.57
N SER A 169 12.25 -12.51 -14.68
CA SER A 169 11.67 -12.07 -15.93
C SER A 169 10.78 -13.16 -16.57
N PRO A 170 9.78 -12.78 -17.39
CA PRO A 170 8.96 -13.75 -18.12
C PRO A 170 9.80 -14.68 -19.02
N ALA A 171 10.89 -14.18 -19.58
CA ALA A 171 11.80 -14.95 -20.44
C ALA A 171 12.52 -16.07 -19.67
N GLU A 172 13.08 -15.77 -18.48
CA GLU A 172 13.72 -16.77 -17.61
C GLU A 172 12.73 -17.85 -17.16
N ILE A 173 11.48 -17.46 -16.87
CA ILE A 173 10.42 -18.41 -16.50
C ILE A 173 10.18 -19.40 -17.65
N LEU A 174 10.03 -18.90 -18.88
CA LEU A 174 9.83 -19.73 -20.07
C LEU A 174 11.08 -20.55 -20.45
N GLU A 175 12.28 -20.10 -20.10
CA GLU A 175 13.50 -20.89 -20.26
C GLU A 175 13.52 -22.10 -19.32
N LYS A 176 13.12 -21.93 -18.06
CA LYS A 176 12.97 -23.04 -17.11
C LYS A 176 11.88 -24.04 -17.53
N VAL A 177 10.77 -23.56 -18.10
CA VAL A 177 9.76 -24.43 -18.71
C VAL A 177 10.38 -25.26 -19.82
N ARG A 178 11.16 -24.63 -20.73
CA ARG A 178 11.84 -25.32 -21.84
C ARG A 178 12.91 -26.32 -21.39
N SER A 179 13.51 -26.12 -20.22
CA SER A 179 14.41 -27.11 -19.61
C SER A 179 13.70 -28.25 -18.88
N GLY A 180 12.36 -28.33 -18.97
CA GLY A 180 11.54 -29.39 -18.38
C GLY A 180 11.13 -29.12 -16.93
N GLN A 181 11.41 -27.93 -16.39
CA GLN A 181 11.06 -27.59 -15.01
C GLN A 181 9.63 -27.04 -14.91
N ILE A 182 8.71 -27.87 -14.40
CA ILE A 182 7.30 -27.53 -14.19
C ILE A 182 6.88 -27.78 -12.72
N PRO A 183 6.32 -26.79 -12.02
CA PRO A 183 6.31 -25.39 -12.38
C PRO A 183 7.73 -24.77 -12.32
N PRO A 184 8.03 -23.77 -13.17
CA PRO A 184 9.35 -23.12 -13.22
C PRO A 184 9.64 -22.23 -12.01
N THR A 185 8.59 -21.76 -11.33
CA THR A 185 8.64 -20.87 -10.17
C THR A 185 7.34 -20.94 -9.36
N SER A 186 7.32 -20.41 -8.14
CA SER A 186 6.08 -20.29 -7.37
C SER A 186 5.05 -19.39 -8.05
N VAL A 187 3.75 -19.65 -7.86
CA VAL A 187 2.66 -18.79 -8.34
C VAL A 187 2.79 -17.35 -7.81
N VAL A 188 3.27 -17.20 -6.57
CA VAL A 188 3.51 -15.90 -5.94
C VAL A 188 4.57 -15.11 -6.71
N ASN A 189 5.70 -15.74 -7.04
CA ASN A 189 6.76 -15.09 -7.81
C ASN A 189 6.33 -14.78 -9.24
N LEU A 190 5.59 -15.67 -9.91
CA LEU A 190 5.06 -15.39 -11.25
C LEU A 190 4.21 -14.11 -11.26
N ILE A 191 3.25 -14.00 -10.35
CA ILE A 191 2.38 -12.82 -10.27
C ILE A 191 3.22 -11.56 -9.99
N PHE A 192 4.22 -11.64 -9.12
CA PHE A 192 5.14 -10.53 -8.86
C PHE A 192 5.91 -10.11 -10.13
N VAL A 193 6.41 -11.06 -10.91
CA VAL A 193 7.11 -10.79 -12.17
C VAL A 193 6.18 -10.16 -13.20
N LEU A 194 4.94 -10.67 -13.35
CA LEU A 194 3.98 -10.13 -14.32
C LEU A 194 3.46 -8.74 -13.92
N SER A 195 3.35 -8.44 -12.62
CA SER A 195 2.97 -7.11 -12.12
C SER A 195 4.11 -6.09 -12.12
N ASN A 196 5.35 -6.49 -12.43
CA ASN A 196 6.49 -5.57 -12.43
C ASN A 196 6.43 -4.62 -13.64
N SER A 197 6.51 -3.31 -13.37
CA SER A 197 6.48 -2.26 -14.39
C SER A 197 7.54 -2.41 -15.49
N ASN A 198 8.66 -3.06 -15.18
CA ASN A 198 9.73 -3.31 -16.16
C ASN A 198 9.32 -4.30 -17.26
N HIS A 199 8.33 -5.15 -17.00
CA HIS A 199 7.89 -6.21 -17.92
C HIS A 199 6.53 -5.94 -18.54
N THR A 200 5.78 -4.95 -18.02
CA THR A 200 4.40 -4.63 -18.44
C THR A 200 4.26 -4.46 -19.95
N LEU A 201 5.14 -3.69 -20.60
CA LEU A 201 5.06 -3.46 -22.04
C LEU A 201 5.28 -4.75 -22.86
N THR A 202 6.29 -5.54 -22.50
CA THR A 202 6.61 -6.80 -23.17
C THR A 202 5.48 -7.80 -23.04
N ILE A 203 4.89 -7.91 -21.85
CA ILE A 203 3.74 -8.79 -21.59
C ILE A 203 2.52 -8.30 -22.38
N ALA A 204 2.23 -7.00 -22.36
CA ALA A 204 1.12 -6.40 -23.09
C ALA A 204 1.22 -6.66 -24.60
N GLN A 205 2.38 -6.38 -25.21
CA GLN A 205 2.60 -6.61 -26.64
C GLN A 205 2.41 -8.08 -27.03
N LYS A 206 2.95 -9.00 -26.22
CA LYS A 206 2.88 -10.43 -26.50
C LYS A 206 1.45 -10.98 -26.35
N HIS A 207 0.79 -10.63 -25.27
CA HIS A 207 -0.42 -11.32 -24.82
C HIS A 207 -1.72 -10.55 -25.04
N PHE A 208 -1.69 -9.23 -25.02
CA PHE A 208 -2.88 -8.39 -25.01
C PHE A 208 -3.08 -7.64 -26.33
N ASP A 209 -4.33 -7.20 -26.54
CA ASP A 209 -4.64 -6.15 -27.51
C ASP A 209 -4.57 -4.79 -26.78
N PRO A 210 -3.91 -3.76 -27.34
CA PRO A 210 -3.88 -2.43 -26.73
C PRO A 210 -5.30 -1.87 -26.48
N PRO A 211 -5.52 -1.07 -25.42
CA PRO A 211 -4.52 -0.48 -24.50
C PRO A 211 -4.34 -1.24 -23.17
N VAL A 212 -4.79 -2.49 -23.08
CA VAL A 212 -4.87 -3.25 -21.81
C VAL A 212 -3.57 -3.99 -21.51
N ASP A 213 -3.16 -4.02 -20.25
CA ASP A 213 -2.04 -4.80 -19.73
C ASP A 213 -2.44 -5.68 -18.52
N PHE A 214 -1.48 -6.43 -17.98
CA PHE A 214 -1.73 -7.34 -16.86
C PHE A 214 -2.22 -6.64 -15.59
N THR A 215 -1.73 -5.44 -15.30
CA THR A 215 -2.10 -4.71 -14.08
C THR A 215 -3.50 -4.12 -14.17
N ASP A 216 -3.97 -3.82 -15.38
CA ASP A 216 -5.34 -3.35 -15.64
C ASP A 216 -6.41 -4.37 -15.24
N LEU A 217 -6.07 -5.66 -15.21
CA LEU A 217 -6.97 -6.69 -14.74
C LEU A 217 -7.47 -6.40 -13.32
N PHE A 218 -6.69 -5.69 -12.49
CA PHE A 218 -6.98 -5.37 -11.10
C PHE A 218 -7.48 -3.93 -10.87
N LEU A 219 -7.78 -3.20 -11.95
CA LEU A 219 -8.30 -1.83 -11.90
C LEU A 219 -9.79 -1.79 -12.28
N PRO A 220 -10.55 -0.76 -11.86
CA PRO A 220 -11.96 -0.57 -12.23
C PRO A 220 -12.09 -0.11 -13.70
N ILE A 221 -11.73 -0.97 -14.64
CA ILE A 221 -11.87 -0.73 -16.08
C ILE A 221 -13.21 -1.27 -16.59
N ASN A 222 -13.66 -0.81 -17.76
CA ASN A 222 -14.90 -1.26 -18.40
C ASN A 222 -14.74 -2.64 -19.08
N ILE A 223 -14.29 -3.64 -18.32
CA ILE A 223 -14.14 -5.03 -18.74
C ILE A 223 -14.67 -5.94 -17.64
N SER A 224 -15.50 -6.92 -18.02
CA SER A 224 -16.15 -7.81 -17.06
C SER A 224 -15.17 -8.54 -16.16
N SER A 225 -15.48 -8.59 -14.86
CA SER A 225 -14.69 -9.27 -13.84
C SER A 225 -14.46 -10.74 -14.18
N ALA A 226 -15.47 -11.42 -14.75
CA ALA A 226 -15.37 -12.81 -15.21
C ALA A 226 -14.33 -12.96 -16.33
N SER A 227 -14.35 -12.10 -17.36
CA SER A 227 -13.37 -12.18 -18.45
C SER A 227 -11.95 -11.85 -17.99
N ARG A 228 -11.80 -10.87 -17.08
CA ARG A 228 -10.49 -10.54 -16.46
C ARG A 228 -9.94 -11.70 -15.65
N ALA A 229 -10.79 -12.41 -14.90
CA ALA A 229 -10.41 -13.62 -14.17
C ALA A 229 -9.96 -14.74 -15.12
N ASN A 230 -10.69 -14.96 -16.21
CA ASN A 230 -10.32 -15.94 -17.24
C ASN A 230 -8.94 -15.65 -17.84
N VAL A 231 -8.67 -14.39 -18.20
CA VAL A 231 -7.35 -13.94 -18.70
C VAL A 231 -6.25 -14.11 -17.65
N PHE A 232 -6.53 -13.77 -16.40
CA PHE A 232 -5.58 -13.97 -15.30
C PHE A 232 -5.20 -15.45 -15.16
N LEU A 233 -6.18 -16.35 -15.09
CA LEU A 233 -5.95 -17.79 -14.97
C LEU A 233 -5.24 -18.37 -16.20
N TRP A 234 -5.60 -17.90 -17.40
CA TRP A 234 -4.92 -18.24 -18.64
C TRP A 234 -3.42 -17.91 -18.57
N LEU A 235 -3.06 -16.72 -18.09
CA LEU A 235 -1.66 -16.30 -17.93
C LEU A 235 -0.93 -17.13 -16.87
N MET A 236 -1.58 -17.42 -15.75
CA MET A 236 -1.01 -18.31 -14.73
C MET A 236 -0.67 -19.67 -15.33
N PHE A 237 -1.58 -20.25 -16.11
CA PHE A 237 -1.36 -21.55 -16.74
C PHE A 237 -0.24 -21.49 -17.78
N HIS A 238 -0.28 -20.50 -18.68
CA HIS A 238 0.71 -20.33 -19.75
C HIS A 238 2.14 -20.32 -19.22
N TYR A 239 2.39 -19.58 -18.13
CA TYR A 239 3.73 -19.45 -17.56
C TYR A 239 4.10 -20.54 -16.55
N LEU A 240 3.15 -21.16 -15.84
CA LEU A 240 3.47 -22.22 -14.86
C LEU A 240 3.50 -23.62 -15.47
N GLN A 241 2.67 -23.88 -16.48
CA GLN A 241 2.50 -25.22 -17.08
C GLN A 241 3.18 -25.34 -18.45
N GLY A 242 3.46 -24.19 -19.08
CA GLY A 242 4.15 -24.06 -20.36
C GLY A 242 3.22 -23.72 -21.52
N PRO A 243 3.73 -23.03 -22.56
CA PRO A 243 2.93 -22.52 -23.66
C PRO A 243 2.42 -23.61 -24.61
N ASP A 244 3.08 -24.78 -24.63
CA ASP A 244 2.79 -25.86 -25.56
C ASP A 244 1.64 -26.77 -25.09
N LYS A 245 1.15 -26.59 -23.85
CA LYS A 245 0.02 -27.35 -23.31
C LYS A 245 -1.31 -26.66 -23.64
N PRO A 246 -2.38 -27.44 -23.91
CA PRO A 246 -3.71 -26.86 -24.14
C PRO A 246 -4.17 -26.11 -22.89
N ASN A 247 -4.48 -24.82 -23.03
CA ASN A 247 -4.85 -23.99 -21.91
C ASN A 247 -6.36 -24.14 -21.62
N PRO A 248 -6.77 -24.57 -20.41
CA PRO A 248 -8.19 -24.78 -20.10
C PRO A 248 -9.05 -23.51 -20.21
N TRP A 249 -8.43 -22.34 -20.11
CA TRP A 249 -9.11 -21.04 -20.19
C TRP A 249 -9.10 -20.44 -21.60
N ASP A 250 -8.67 -21.20 -22.62
CA ASP A 250 -8.72 -20.76 -24.01
C ASP A 250 -10.16 -20.54 -24.52
N ASP A 251 -10.34 -19.49 -25.33
CA ASP A 251 -11.53 -19.29 -26.15
C ASP A 251 -11.21 -19.46 -27.65
N ASP A 252 -12.19 -19.23 -28.52
CA ASP A 252 -11.98 -19.37 -29.96
C ASP A 252 -10.94 -18.37 -30.49
N TYR A 253 -10.85 -17.19 -29.87
CA TYR A 253 -9.88 -16.16 -30.24
C TYR A 253 -8.46 -16.55 -29.84
N SER A 254 -8.20 -16.96 -28.60
CA SER A 254 -6.86 -17.34 -28.14
C SER A 254 -6.37 -18.61 -28.83
N ARG A 255 -7.26 -19.56 -29.15
CA ARG A 255 -6.94 -20.73 -29.99
C ARG A 255 -6.52 -20.33 -31.40
N ALA A 256 -7.19 -19.35 -32.00
CA ALA A 256 -6.87 -18.84 -33.33
C ALA A 256 -5.64 -17.92 -33.36
N ASN A 257 -5.24 -17.37 -32.20
CA ASN A 257 -4.14 -16.40 -32.08
C ASN A 257 -3.12 -16.88 -31.02
N PRO A 258 -2.21 -17.81 -31.36
CA PRO A 258 -1.27 -18.38 -30.41
C PRO A 258 -0.49 -17.32 -29.62
N GLY A 259 -0.54 -17.44 -28.29
CA GLY A 259 0.11 -16.51 -27.37
C GLY A 259 -0.75 -15.31 -26.98
N LYS A 260 -1.92 -15.07 -27.59
CA LYS A 260 -2.87 -14.04 -27.14
C LYS A 260 -3.81 -14.58 -26.07
N VAL A 261 -4.19 -13.70 -25.14
CA VAL A 261 -5.15 -14.03 -24.09
C VAL A 261 -6.57 -14.15 -24.66
N PRO A 262 -7.49 -14.83 -23.95
CA PRO A 262 -8.90 -14.87 -24.31
C PRO A 262 -9.51 -13.48 -24.47
N ARG A 263 -10.58 -13.38 -25.26
CA ARG A 263 -11.26 -12.11 -25.53
C ARG A 263 -11.87 -11.55 -24.25
N MET A 264 -11.54 -10.30 -23.96
CA MET A 264 -12.11 -9.56 -22.85
C MET A 264 -13.44 -8.91 -23.26
N ARG A 265 -14.47 -9.13 -22.46
CA ARG A 265 -15.82 -8.60 -22.71
C ARG A 265 -15.99 -7.23 -22.06
N THR A 266 -16.26 -6.21 -22.86
CA THR A 266 -16.65 -4.88 -22.36
C THR A 266 -18.07 -4.92 -21.79
N LEU A 267 -18.31 -4.15 -20.74
CA LEU A 267 -19.61 -4.09 -20.06
C LEU A 267 -20.43 -2.88 -20.51
N THR A 268 -21.75 -2.99 -20.53
CA THR A 268 -22.60 -1.80 -20.55
C THR A 268 -22.51 -1.06 -19.21
N ARG A 269 -23.01 0.18 -19.15
CA ARG A 269 -23.02 0.97 -17.92
C ARG A 269 -23.84 0.29 -16.81
N GLU A 270 -24.96 -0.33 -17.19
CA GLU A 270 -25.86 -1.03 -16.28
C GLU A 270 -25.19 -2.29 -15.73
N GLU A 271 -24.52 -3.08 -16.57
CA GLU A 271 -23.76 -4.24 -16.11
C GLU A 271 -22.60 -3.85 -15.19
N GLN A 272 -21.90 -2.76 -15.51
CA GLN A 272 -20.80 -2.27 -14.67
C GLN A 272 -21.27 -1.84 -13.28
N GLN A 273 -22.49 -1.30 -13.15
CA GLN A 273 -23.08 -0.93 -11.86
C GLN A 273 -23.52 -2.14 -11.03
N GLN A 274 -23.65 -3.32 -11.64
CA GLN A 274 -23.99 -4.56 -10.94
C GLN A 274 -22.75 -5.30 -10.43
N GLU A 275 -21.57 -5.01 -10.97
CA GLU A 275 -20.32 -5.58 -10.46
C GLU A 275 -19.85 -4.84 -9.20
N ASN A 276 -19.27 -5.59 -8.27
CA ASN A 276 -18.60 -5.08 -7.07
C ASN A 276 -19.51 -4.26 -6.14
N VAL A 277 -20.80 -4.58 -6.09
CA VAL A 277 -21.76 -3.91 -5.21
C VAL A 277 -21.61 -4.39 -3.77
N ASP A 278 -21.33 -3.48 -2.85
CA ASP A 278 -21.31 -3.77 -1.41
C ASP A 278 -22.73 -4.07 -0.90
N PRO A 279 -22.97 -5.27 -0.32
CA PRO A 279 -24.25 -5.56 0.29
C PRO A 279 -24.43 -4.73 1.59
N PRO A 280 -25.69 -4.48 2.02
CA PRO A 280 -25.97 -3.56 3.12
C PRO A 280 -25.27 -3.92 4.44
N ASP A 281 -25.13 -5.21 4.74
CA ASP A 281 -24.45 -5.72 5.93
C ASP A 281 -22.95 -5.38 5.94
N GLU A 282 -22.29 -5.46 4.78
CA GLU A 282 -20.89 -5.06 4.61
C GLU A 282 -20.72 -3.55 4.81
N VAL A 283 -21.63 -2.74 4.27
CA VAL A 283 -21.63 -1.29 4.45
C VAL A 283 -21.80 -0.91 5.92
N GLU A 284 -22.77 -1.52 6.61
CA GLU A 284 -23.02 -1.28 8.04
C GLU A 284 -21.86 -1.74 8.91
N TRP A 285 -21.27 -2.90 8.62
CA TRP A 285 -20.09 -3.39 9.33
C TRP A 285 -18.89 -2.46 9.13
N GLY A 286 -18.63 -2.01 7.90
CA GLY A 286 -17.58 -1.05 7.60
C GLY A 286 -17.71 0.23 8.44
N LYS A 287 -18.91 0.82 8.46
CA LYS A 287 -19.22 2.01 9.29
C LYS A 287 -18.97 1.77 10.78
N ARG A 288 -19.39 0.64 11.33
CA ARG A 288 -19.16 0.28 12.74
C ARG A 288 -17.67 0.18 13.07
N MET A 289 -16.88 -0.42 12.19
CA MET A 289 -15.44 -0.56 12.38
C MET A 289 -14.69 0.77 12.23
N SER A 290 -15.11 1.62 11.30
CA SER A 290 -14.60 3.00 11.19
C SER A 290 -14.86 3.79 12.46
N ALA A 291 -16.08 3.74 13.01
CA ALA A 291 -16.42 4.39 14.27
C ALA A 291 -15.61 3.85 15.46
N THR A 292 -15.36 2.55 15.49
CA THR A 292 -14.50 1.91 16.50
C THR A 292 -13.08 2.46 16.46
N ARG A 293 -12.51 2.65 15.25
CA ARG A 293 -11.21 3.28 15.07
C ARG A 293 -11.19 4.73 15.56
N SER A 294 -12.21 5.52 15.21
CA SER A 294 -12.31 6.92 15.68
C SER A 294 -12.36 7.00 17.20
N LYS A 295 -13.12 6.12 17.85
CA LYS A 295 -13.18 6.03 19.32
C LYS A 295 -11.80 5.68 19.92
N PHE A 296 -11.12 4.68 19.38
CA PHE A 296 -9.78 4.29 19.82
C PHE A 296 -8.77 5.43 19.69
N LEU A 297 -8.79 6.17 18.57
CA LEU A 297 -7.90 7.32 18.38
C LEU A 297 -8.18 8.44 19.38
N LYS A 298 -9.45 8.71 19.67
CA LYS A 298 -9.84 9.70 20.69
C LYS A 298 -9.30 9.31 22.07
N GLU A 299 -9.51 8.07 22.50
CA GLU A 299 -9.00 7.57 23.79
C GLU A 299 -7.47 7.67 23.87
N LEU A 300 -6.76 7.38 22.78
CA LEU A 300 -5.30 7.48 22.71
C LEU A 300 -4.81 8.93 22.81
N VAL A 301 -5.48 9.87 22.16
CA VAL A 301 -5.18 11.31 22.26
C VAL A 301 -5.42 11.79 23.69
N ASP A 302 -6.56 11.43 24.29
CA ASP A 302 -6.90 11.79 25.66
C ASP A 302 -5.88 11.24 26.66
N GLU A 303 -5.43 9.99 26.49
CA GLU A 303 -4.37 9.38 27.31
C GLU A 303 -3.05 10.17 27.20
N MET A 304 -2.64 10.54 25.99
CA MET A 304 -1.42 11.33 25.76
C MET A 304 -1.50 12.73 26.37
N GLU A 305 -2.66 13.40 26.27
CA GLU A 305 -2.87 14.72 26.88
C GLU A 305 -2.89 14.63 28.41
N MET A 306 -3.48 13.57 28.98
CA MET A 306 -3.41 13.30 30.42
C MET A 306 -1.97 13.07 30.89
N GLU A 307 -1.16 12.31 30.15
CA GLU A 307 0.26 12.14 30.48
C GLU A 307 1.05 13.44 30.43
N LYS A 308 0.81 14.30 29.42
CA LYS A 308 1.42 15.63 29.35
C LYS A 308 1.03 16.50 30.55
N ARG A 309 -0.25 16.47 30.96
CA ARG A 309 -0.74 17.19 32.16
C ARG A 309 -0.10 16.67 33.44
N ARG A 310 0.06 15.35 33.60
CA ARG A 310 0.76 14.74 34.75
C ARG A 310 2.24 15.10 34.80
N LYS A 311 2.91 15.20 33.64
CA LYS A 311 4.31 15.66 33.57
C LYS A 311 4.45 17.15 33.87
N LYS A 312 3.45 17.97 33.52
CA LYS A 312 3.44 19.42 33.79
C LYS A 312 3.12 19.75 35.26
N ASN A 313 2.29 18.94 35.92
CA ASN A 313 1.96 19.05 37.34
C ASN A 313 2.39 17.77 38.10
N PRO A 314 3.70 17.60 38.41
CA PRO A 314 4.13 16.51 39.27
C PRO A 314 3.47 16.64 40.64
N ALA A 315 2.93 15.55 41.17
CA ALA A 315 2.39 15.52 42.52
C ALA A 315 3.49 15.96 43.52
N PRO A 316 3.16 16.76 44.55
CA PRO A 316 4.15 17.16 45.55
C PRO A 316 4.71 15.91 46.22
N LEU A 317 6.05 15.81 46.28
CA LEU A 317 6.74 14.78 47.06
C LEU A 317 6.17 14.80 48.49
N PRO A 318 5.80 13.64 49.07
CA PRO A 318 5.40 13.61 50.46
C PRO A 318 6.53 14.21 51.32
N PRO A 319 6.20 15.02 52.34
CA PRO A 319 7.21 15.65 53.17
C PRO A 319 8.09 14.58 53.81
N PRO A 320 9.41 14.81 53.95
CA PRO A 320 10.27 13.86 54.63
C PRO A 320 9.78 13.71 56.06
N THR A 321 9.23 12.55 56.40
CA THR A 321 8.99 12.17 57.79
C THR A 321 10.37 12.12 58.45
N ALA A 322 10.62 13.09 59.34
CA ALA A 322 11.79 13.11 60.19
C ALA A 322 11.89 11.76 60.93
N SER A 323 12.81 10.92 60.47
CA SER A 323 13.14 9.66 61.11
C SER A 323 14.11 10.00 62.23
N THR A 324 13.58 10.33 63.41
CA THR A 324 14.32 10.24 64.65
C THR A 324 14.68 8.78 64.88
N SER A 325 15.98 8.46 64.86
CA SER A 325 16.70 7.50 65.72
C SER A 325 17.90 6.91 64.98
N SER A 326 19.06 7.53 65.18
CA SER A 326 20.35 6.89 64.98
C SER A 326 20.64 5.93 66.15
N LEU A 327 20.68 4.63 65.90
CA LEU A 327 21.39 3.67 66.75
C LEU A 327 22.42 2.93 65.87
N PRO A 328 23.68 2.79 66.30
CA PRO A 328 24.68 2.05 65.54
C PRO A 328 24.48 0.55 65.74
N LEU A 329 24.22 -0.18 64.65
CA LEU A 329 24.22 -1.64 64.63
C LEU A 329 25.64 -2.16 64.88
N SER A 330 25.77 -3.06 65.86
CA SER A 330 27.03 -3.70 66.21
C SER A 330 27.33 -4.87 65.26
N ALA A 331 28.62 -5.20 65.11
CA ALA A 331 29.14 -6.20 64.18
C ALA A 331 28.68 -7.67 64.43
N GLN A 332 27.80 -7.91 65.40
CA GLN A 332 27.27 -9.24 65.72
C GLN A 332 26.00 -9.64 64.93
N ASP A 333 25.26 -8.70 64.34
CA ASP A 333 24.01 -9.00 63.61
C ASP A 333 24.23 -9.52 62.17
N LEU A 334 25.45 -9.40 61.64
CA LEU A 334 25.84 -9.89 60.30
C LEU A 334 26.20 -11.38 60.25
N ALA A 335 26.26 -12.07 61.39
CA ALA A 335 26.64 -13.48 61.45
C ALA A 335 25.45 -14.47 61.44
N ALA A 336 24.21 -14.01 61.57
CA ALA A 336 23.04 -14.88 61.75
C ALA A 336 22.30 -15.28 60.46
N PHE A 337 22.64 -14.72 59.29
CA PHE A 337 21.97 -15.04 58.02
C PHE A 337 22.59 -16.19 57.20
N ARG A 338 23.58 -16.90 57.75
CA ARG A 338 24.19 -18.07 57.10
C ARG A 338 23.95 -19.35 57.89
N ARG A 339 22.70 -19.83 57.94
CA ARG A 339 22.32 -21.26 58.00
C ARG A 339 20.81 -21.40 58.19
N ALA A 340 20.12 -21.93 57.17
CA ALA A 340 19.25 -23.11 57.26
C ALA A 340 18.28 -23.19 56.07
N ARG A 341 18.44 -24.23 55.26
CA ARG A 341 17.37 -24.87 54.46
C ARG A 341 16.60 -25.81 55.40
N PRO A 342 15.30 -26.07 55.20
CA PRO A 342 14.95 -27.29 54.45
C PRO A 342 13.64 -27.25 53.61
N HIS A 343 13.49 -28.28 52.78
CA HIS A 343 12.36 -28.71 51.94
C HIS A 343 10.99 -28.86 52.65
N ARG A 344 9.86 -28.68 51.92
CA ARG A 344 8.96 -29.74 51.36
C ARG A 344 7.62 -29.16 50.82
N ASN A 345 7.16 -29.64 49.66
CA ASN A 345 5.85 -29.44 48.97
C ASN A 345 4.73 -30.34 49.56
N PRO A 346 3.46 -30.40 49.05
CA PRO A 346 2.58 -29.42 48.35
C PRO A 346 1.09 -29.43 48.83
N ALA A 347 0.21 -28.52 48.33
CA ALA A 347 -1.15 -28.80 47.76
C ALA A 347 -2.11 -27.57 47.74
N SER A 348 -2.91 -27.48 46.65
CA SER A 348 -4.24 -26.82 46.47
C SER A 348 -4.35 -25.29 46.66
N THR A 349 -5.08 -24.46 45.91
CA THR A 349 -6.17 -24.55 44.92
C THR A 349 -6.26 -23.22 44.14
N SER A 350 -6.81 -23.29 42.92
CA SER A 350 -7.58 -22.28 42.15
C SER A 350 -7.48 -20.78 42.46
N ASP A 351 -7.13 -19.99 41.44
CA ASP A 351 -8.01 -19.02 40.76
C ASP A 351 -7.24 -17.76 40.29
N GLY A 352 -7.62 -17.24 39.12
CA GLY A 352 -7.49 -15.82 38.81
C GLY A 352 -6.20 -15.29 38.19
N SER A 353 -6.24 -15.14 36.87
CA SER A 353 -6.08 -13.84 36.18
C SER A 353 -4.71 -13.11 36.13
N ARG A 354 -4.48 -12.54 34.93
CA ARG A 354 -3.56 -11.45 34.55
C ARG A 354 -2.17 -11.84 34.06
N GLY A 355 -1.91 -11.42 32.81
CA GLY A 355 -0.62 -11.51 32.16
C GLY A 355 0.38 -10.47 32.65
N SER A 356 1.64 -10.66 32.25
CA SER A 356 2.58 -9.58 32.03
C SER A 356 3.77 -10.08 31.21
N SER A 357 4.00 -9.34 30.13
CA SER A 357 5.26 -9.01 29.48
C SER A 357 6.56 -9.45 30.17
N HIS A 358 7.38 -10.19 29.43
CA HIS A 358 8.82 -10.32 29.68
C HIS A 358 9.58 -9.33 28.79
N SER A 359 10.15 -8.31 29.42
CA SER A 359 11.21 -7.48 28.86
C SER A 359 12.48 -7.80 29.62
N HIS A 360 13.49 -8.29 28.90
CA HIS A 360 14.81 -8.58 29.43
C HIS A 360 15.59 -7.28 29.69
N ASP A 361 16.07 -7.13 30.92
CA ASP A 361 17.11 -6.18 31.31
C ASP A 361 18.45 -6.53 30.65
N LEU A 362 19.12 -5.50 30.09
CA LEU A 362 20.55 -5.52 29.83
C LEU A 362 21.21 -4.32 30.52
N GLN A 363 22.28 -4.66 31.23
CA GLN A 363 23.03 -3.84 32.17
C GLN A 363 23.68 -2.60 31.55
N ALA A 364 23.61 -1.49 32.29
CA ALA A 364 24.33 -0.25 32.01
C ALA A 364 25.75 -0.30 32.59
N SER A 365 26.74 0.12 31.80
CA SER A 365 28.12 0.38 32.24
C SER A 365 28.30 1.88 32.49
N THR A 366 28.99 2.18 33.59
CA THR A 366 29.29 3.49 34.19
C THR A 366 30.49 4.19 33.55
N ASN A 367 30.44 5.52 33.41
CA ASN A 367 31.50 6.48 33.83
C ASN A 367 31.15 7.96 33.50
N PRO A 368 31.78 8.96 34.19
CA PRO A 368 31.07 10.17 34.67
C PRO A 368 31.60 11.56 34.22
N MET A 369 30.72 12.58 34.36
CA MET A 369 30.92 14.05 34.59
C MET A 369 31.46 14.95 33.44
N PRO A 370 31.29 16.30 33.45
CA PRO A 370 30.75 17.18 34.51
C PRO A 370 29.70 18.27 34.11
N ASP A 371 28.97 18.64 35.15
CA ASP A 371 28.33 19.91 35.58
C ASP A 371 28.55 21.22 34.80
N LEU A 372 27.46 21.95 34.52
CA LEU A 372 27.44 23.42 34.46
C LEU A 372 26.12 23.97 35.03
N ALA A 373 26.29 24.89 35.97
CA ALA A 373 25.30 25.43 36.87
C ALA A 373 24.49 26.63 36.31
N LEU A 374 23.22 26.68 36.73
CA LEU A 374 22.41 27.85 37.15
C LEU A 374 22.15 29.03 36.16
N ARG A 375 20.87 29.29 35.85
CA ARG A 375 20.05 30.33 36.55
C ARG A 375 18.58 30.42 36.04
N PRO A 376 17.64 30.86 36.90
CA PRO A 376 16.20 30.96 36.60
C PRO A 376 15.76 32.41 36.26
N GLN A 377 14.75 32.58 35.40
CA GLN A 377 13.90 33.78 35.29
C GLN A 377 12.56 33.45 34.58
N PRO A 378 11.48 34.27 34.69
CA PRO A 378 10.37 34.06 35.61
C PRO A 378 9.06 33.69 34.90
N PHE A 379 8.04 33.34 35.70
CA PHE A 379 6.66 33.13 35.27
C PHE A 379 6.09 34.35 34.56
N VAL A 380 5.49 34.13 33.39
CA VAL A 380 4.46 35.01 32.83
C VAL A 380 3.20 34.17 32.61
N THR A 381 2.15 34.51 33.35
CA THR A 381 0.77 34.07 33.15
C THR A 381 0.28 34.54 31.79
N PHE A 382 -0.22 33.62 30.94
CA PHE A 382 -1.04 33.97 29.78
C PHE A 382 -2.25 33.04 29.68
N GLN A 383 -3.43 33.66 29.68
CA GLN A 383 -4.69 33.10 29.20
C GLN A 383 -4.56 32.81 27.70
N PRO A 384 -5.12 31.71 27.15
CA PRO A 384 -5.16 31.53 25.71
C PRO A 384 -6.44 32.16 25.15
N ASP A 385 -6.30 33.37 24.62
CA ASP A 385 -6.94 33.71 23.34
C ASP A 385 -6.35 32.74 22.30
N GLU A 386 -7.19 32.10 21.48
CA GLU A 386 -6.74 31.19 20.43
C GLU A 386 -5.99 31.96 19.33
N ASP A 387 -4.66 31.94 19.43
CA ASP A 387 -3.75 32.48 18.43
C ASP A 387 -3.68 31.54 17.20
N PRO A 388 -4.06 31.96 15.99
CA PRO A 388 -3.97 31.15 14.77
C PRO A 388 -2.53 30.75 14.39
N ASN A 389 -1.52 31.25 15.09
CA ASN A 389 -0.10 30.98 14.83
C ASN A 389 0.51 29.85 15.71
N GLN A 390 -0.29 29.06 16.42
CA GLN A 390 0.20 28.03 17.34
C GLN A 390 0.55 26.71 16.64
N ASP A 391 1.84 26.33 16.62
CA ASP A 391 2.35 25.08 16.04
C ASP A 391 1.58 23.83 16.53
N ARG A 392 0.73 23.26 15.67
CA ARG A 392 0.00 22.01 15.94
C ARG A 392 0.95 20.81 15.82
N SER A 393 0.83 19.85 16.74
CA SER A 393 1.49 18.55 16.56
C SER A 393 0.89 17.79 15.37
N MET A 394 1.65 16.87 14.76
CA MET A 394 1.19 16.08 13.60
C MET A 394 -0.16 15.40 13.82
N LEU A 395 -0.41 14.91 15.03
CA LEU A 395 -1.68 14.26 15.40
C LEU A 395 -2.83 15.25 15.53
N GLN A 396 -2.58 16.44 16.11
CA GLN A 396 -3.55 17.53 16.18
C GLN A 396 -3.86 18.10 14.80
N HIS A 397 -2.86 18.17 13.92
CA HIS A 397 -3.04 18.61 12.54
C HIS A 397 -3.91 17.61 11.76
N ALA A 398 -3.66 16.30 11.92
CA ALA A 398 -4.49 15.26 11.31
C ALA A 398 -5.94 15.30 11.83
N TRP A 399 -6.12 15.50 13.15
CA TRP A 399 -7.46 15.67 13.72
C TRP A 399 -8.16 16.90 13.16
N HIS A 400 -7.47 18.04 13.10
CA HIS A 400 -8.03 19.27 12.56
C HIS A 400 -8.51 19.10 11.11
N VAL A 401 -7.67 18.60 10.20
CA VAL A 401 -8.01 18.38 8.78
C VAL A 401 -9.26 17.51 8.63
N VAL A 402 -9.38 16.42 9.41
CA VAL A 402 -10.54 15.52 9.36
C VAL A 402 -11.82 16.20 9.87
N THR A 403 -11.70 17.19 10.75
CA THR A 403 -12.86 17.84 11.38
C THR A 403 -13.28 19.17 10.75
N THR A 404 -12.40 19.85 10.01
CA THR A 404 -12.63 21.24 9.57
C THR A 404 -12.64 21.45 8.07
N THR A 405 -12.12 20.51 7.26
CA THR A 405 -12.01 20.70 5.80
C THR A 405 -13.25 20.16 5.11
N ASP A 406 -13.95 21.03 4.37
CA ASP A 406 -15.09 20.67 3.52
C ASP A 406 -14.58 20.00 2.23
N PRO A 407 -14.97 18.74 1.92
CA PRO A 407 -14.46 17.99 0.79
C PRO A 407 -14.88 18.51 -0.61
N LEU A 408 -15.67 19.59 -0.69
CA LEU A 408 -16.06 20.22 -1.97
C LEU A 408 -15.38 21.58 -2.23
N ASP A 409 -14.52 22.06 -1.33
CA ASP A 409 -13.81 23.33 -1.53
C ASP A 409 -12.57 23.12 -2.41
N ASP A 410 -12.49 23.86 -3.54
CA ASP A 410 -11.43 23.69 -4.54
C ASP A 410 -10.04 24.01 -3.95
N SER A 411 -9.03 23.17 -4.26
CA SER A 411 -7.70 23.13 -3.61
C SER A 411 -6.81 24.37 -3.76
N ASP A 412 -7.32 25.44 -4.35
CA ASP A 412 -6.56 26.62 -4.72
C ASP A 412 -6.72 27.76 -3.69
N GLN A 413 -7.58 27.60 -2.67
CA GLN A 413 -7.82 28.61 -1.63
C GLN A 413 -7.30 28.28 -0.22
N GLU A 414 -6.74 27.10 0.05
CA GLU A 414 -6.20 26.80 1.39
C GLU A 414 -4.80 27.40 1.62
N ALA A 415 -4.74 28.71 1.87
CA ALA A 415 -3.55 29.37 2.39
C ALA A 415 -3.40 29.12 3.91
N ASN A 416 -3.35 27.85 4.34
CA ASN A 416 -3.19 27.51 5.75
C ASN A 416 -1.70 27.63 6.16
N GLU A 417 -1.39 28.56 7.07
CA GLU A 417 -0.02 28.88 7.53
C GLU A 417 0.73 27.66 8.09
N HIS A 418 -0.01 26.67 8.61
CA HIS A 418 0.52 25.37 9.04
C HIS A 418 1.00 24.48 7.89
N VAL A 419 0.32 24.46 6.75
CA VAL A 419 0.76 23.70 5.56
C VAL A 419 2.06 24.30 5.04
N ARG A 420 2.16 25.63 5.05
CA ARG A 420 3.38 26.37 4.69
C ARG A 420 4.53 26.05 5.65
N THR A 421 4.25 25.92 6.94
CA THR A 421 5.23 25.57 7.98
C THR A 421 5.73 24.13 7.82
N ASP A 422 4.85 23.18 7.55
CA ASP A 422 5.23 21.78 7.33
C ASP A 422 6.01 21.61 6.01
N TYR A 423 5.60 22.29 4.94
CA TYR A 423 6.34 22.36 3.69
C TYR A 423 7.75 22.92 3.89
N ASN A 424 7.89 24.03 4.62
CA ASN A 424 9.19 24.62 4.96
C ASN A 424 10.07 23.69 5.81
N ARG A 425 9.48 22.94 6.76
CA ARG A 425 10.21 21.93 7.55
C ARG A 425 10.70 20.78 6.67
N ARG A 426 9.85 20.26 5.78
CA ARG A 426 10.22 19.21 4.81
C ARG A 426 11.33 19.69 3.86
N MET A 427 11.24 20.92 3.38
CA MET A 427 12.28 21.52 2.53
C MET A 427 13.62 21.67 3.25
N ARG A 428 13.65 22.06 4.54
CA ARG A 428 14.89 22.08 5.33
C ARG A 428 15.49 20.70 5.54
N VAL A 429 14.67 19.67 5.76
CA VAL A 429 15.14 18.29 5.87
C VAL A 429 15.72 17.80 4.54
N LEU A 430 15.04 18.08 3.42
CA LEU A 430 15.53 17.76 2.08
C LEU A 430 16.83 18.49 1.73
N ALA A 431 16.96 19.77 2.13
CA ALA A 431 18.19 20.55 1.94
C ALA A 431 19.36 19.98 2.78
N ARG A 432 19.10 19.59 4.04
CA ARG A 432 20.10 18.92 4.90
C ARG A 432 20.54 17.57 4.33
N LEU A 433 19.63 16.81 3.71
CA LEU A 433 19.95 15.53 3.08
C LEU A 433 20.68 15.68 1.74
N ARG A 434 20.53 16.82 1.05
CA ARG A 434 21.17 17.08 -0.26
C ARG A 434 22.50 17.85 -0.20
N GLY A 435 22.88 18.40 0.96
CA GLY A 435 24.15 19.12 1.12
C GLY A 435 24.33 20.34 0.21
N LYS A 436 23.24 20.94 -0.28
CA LYS A 436 23.23 22.16 -1.12
C LYS A 436 22.14 23.11 -0.64
N GLU A 437 22.40 24.41 -0.74
CA GLU A 437 21.43 25.44 -0.38
C GLU A 437 20.17 25.38 -1.26
N PRO A 438 19.00 25.83 -0.74
CA PRO A 438 17.74 25.82 -1.48
C PRO A 438 17.88 26.62 -2.77
N THR A 439 17.30 26.12 -3.85
CA THR A 439 17.11 26.91 -5.07
C THR A 439 16.33 28.19 -4.71
N PRO A 440 16.80 29.39 -5.07
CA PRO A 440 16.10 30.63 -4.75
C PRO A 440 14.70 30.62 -5.39
N GLU A 441 13.75 31.30 -4.73
CA GLU A 441 12.40 31.51 -5.26
C GLU A 441 12.48 32.17 -6.65
N PRO A 442 11.61 31.77 -7.60
CA PRO A 442 11.54 32.47 -8.87
C PRO A 442 11.16 33.93 -8.60
N GLU A 443 11.97 34.86 -9.12
CA GLU A 443 11.66 36.29 -9.10
C GLU A 443 10.23 36.49 -9.62
N GLN A 444 9.40 37.17 -8.83
CA GLN A 444 8.10 37.64 -9.26
C GLN A 444 8.32 38.39 -10.58
N ALA A 445 7.80 37.83 -11.68
CA ALA A 445 7.84 38.49 -12.97
C ALA A 445 7.09 39.81 -12.83
N THR A 446 7.86 40.89 -12.69
CA THR A 446 7.38 42.26 -12.83
C THR A 446 6.55 42.32 -14.11
N ILE A 447 5.27 42.65 -13.96
CA ILE A 447 4.35 42.91 -15.05
C ILE A 447 4.93 44.06 -15.86
N MET A 448 5.68 43.72 -16.91
CA MET A 448 6.07 44.66 -17.95
C MET A 448 4.88 44.79 -18.89
N LEU A 449 4.11 45.86 -18.68
CA LEU A 449 3.10 46.35 -19.61
C LEU A 449 3.75 46.57 -20.97
N TYR A 450 3.46 45.69 -21.93
CA TYR A 450 3.77 45.95 -23.34
C TYR A 450 2.92 47.14 -23.82
N PRO A 451 3.51 48.15 -24.48
CA PRO A 451 2.73 49.20 -25.12
C PRO A 451 1.94 48.64 -26.33
N PRO A 452 0.78 49.21 -26.66
CA PRO A 452 -0.09 48.70 -27.71
C PRO A 452 0.54 48.84 -29.11
N PRO A 453 0.19 47.95 -30.07
CA PRO A 453 0.73 48.00 -31.42
C PRO A 453 0.19 49.20 -32.22
N PRO A 454 0.99 49.74 -33.16
CA PRO A 454 0.58 50.88 -33.98
C PRO A 454 -0.49 50.48 -35.03
N PRO A 455 -1.33 51.45 -35.48
CA PRO A 455 -2.39 51.19 -36.45
C PRO A 455 -1.84 50.93 -37.87
N PRO A 456 -2.62 50.25 -38.73
CA PRO A 456 -2.17 49.84 -40.07
C PRO A 456 -2.03 51.04 -41.02
N PRO A 457 -1.05 51.05 -41.94
CA PRO A 457 -0.93 52.09 -42.94
C PRO A 457 -1.89 51.88 -44.11
N SER A 458 -2.44 53.00 -44.55
CA SER A 458 -3.31 53.22 -45.70
C SER A 458 -2.57 53.07 -47.04
N GLY A 459 -3.34 52.83 -48.11
CA GLY A 459 -2.86 52.36 -49.42
C GLY A 459 -2.03 53.31 -50.30
N GLY A 460 -1.64 52.74 -51.45
CA GLY A 460 -0.87 53.31 -52.57
C GLY A 460 0.44 52.53 -52.77
N GLY A 461 0.83 51.96 -53.90
CA GLY A 461 0.45 52.06 -55.31
C GLY A 461 1.75 51.90 -56.13
N GLU A 462 1.78 51.00 -57.12
CA GLU A 462 2.78 50.85 -58.22
C GLU A 462 4.24 50.52 -57.80
N ASP A 463 5.14 49.84 -58.52
CA ASP A 463 5.20 49.23 -59.86
C ASP A 463 6.42 48.26 -59.91
N GLY A 464 6.45 47.36 -60.91
CA GLY A 464 7.71 46.96 -61.58
C GLY A 464 8.55 45.77 -61.09
N SER A 465 8.53 44.67 -61.89
CA SER A 465 9.68 43.92 -62.48
C SER A 465 10.82 43.43 -61.55
N THR A 466 11.45 42.25 -61.64
CA THR A 466 11.63 41.20 -62.64
C THR A 466 12.47 40.08 -61.97
N GLY A 467 12.37 38.83 -62.45
CA GLY A 467 13.59 38.01 -62.61
C GLY A 467 13.82 36.81 -61.69
N ARG A 468 13.61 35.63 -62.30
CA ARG A 468 14.60 34.53 -62.47
C ARG A 468 14.62 33.35 -61.49
N LEU A 469 14.13 32.24 -62.04
CA LEU A 469 14.52 30.83 -61.85
C LEU A 469 16.00 30.59 -61.44
N GLN A 470 16.25 29.68 -60.50
CA GLN A 470 17.00 28.42 -60.76
C GLN A 470 17.19 27.51 -59.53
N GLN A 471 16.94 26.22 -59.78
CA GLN A 471 17.69 25.00 -59.38
C GLN A 471 17.89 24.60 -57.90
N VAL A 472 17.14 23.56 -57.51
CA VAL A 472 17.57 22.17 -57.18
C VAL A 472 19.07 21.92 -56.90
N ARG A 473 19.36 21.33 -55.72
CA ARG A 473 20.19 20.12 -55.40
C ARG A 473 20.72 20.22 -53.95
N SER A 474 20.22 19.43 -53.00
CA SER A 474 20.61 18.05 -52.60
C SER A 474 21.92 17.94 -51.80
N TRP A 475 21.89 17.07 -50.76
CA TRP A 475 22.96 16.59 -49.85
C TRP A 475 23.29 17.56 -48.71
N GLN A 476 23.30 17.21 -47.42
CA GLN A 476 23.54 15.95 -46.69
C GLN A 476 22.61 15.83 -45.48
#